data_AF-A0A0F3MDE4-F1
#
_entry.id   AF-A0A0F3MDE4-F1
#
_cell.length_a   1.000
_cell.length_b   1.000
_cell.length_c   1.000
_cell.angle_alpha   90.00
_cell.angle_beta   90.00
_cell.angle_gamma   90.00
#
_symmetry.space_group_name_H-M   'P 1'
#
loop_
_entity.id
_entity.type
_entity.pdbx_description
1 polymer ?
#
loop_
_entity_poly.entity_id
_entity_poly.type
_entity_poly.pdbx_seq_one_letter_code
_entity_poly.pdbx_strand_id
1 'polypeptide(L)'
;MIPIHVPSLAKRKEDIPLLVQHFVQQLAKSSGLKARKFSNEAIAALQAYDWLGNIRQLRNAIEWTLIMNPLTSSSNHEIDVDMLPPDIINNKAVSIIKSKAKG
;
A
#
# COMPACT_ATOMS: atom_id res chain seq x y z
N MET A 1 14.11 26.76 14.98
CA MET A 1 13.36 25.57 14.54
C MET A 1 13.86 25.19 13.16
N ILE A 2 14.48 24.03 13.00
CA ILE A 2 14.97 23.57 11.68
C ILE A 2 13.85 22.72 11.06
N PRO A 3 13.30 23.07 9.88
CA PRO A 3 12.31 22.25 9.23
C PRO A 3 12.95 20.95 8.74
N ILE A 4 12.57 19.82 9.31
CA ILE A 4 12.92 18.51 8.78
C ILE A 4 12.00 18.26 7.57
N HIS A 5 12.54 18.37 6.37
CA HIS A 5 11.80 18.03 5.15
C HIS A 5 11.78 16.50 5.01
N VAL A 6 10.63 15.88 5.31
CA VAL A 6 10.42 14.46 5.01
C VAL A 6 9.94 14.37 3.56
N PRO A 7 10.72 13.75 2.63
CA PRO A 7 10.26 13.61 1.26
C PRO A 7 8.98 12.77 1.19
N SER A 8 8.10 13.11 0.25
CA SER A 8 6.88 12.33 0.02
C SER A 8 7.21 10.88 -0.35
N LEU A 9 6.32 9.96 0.01
CA LEU A 9 6.48 8.54 -0.32
C LEU A 9 6.55 8.32 -1.85
N ALA A 10 5.87 9.18 -2.62
CA ALA A 10 5.93 9.19 -4.08
C ALA A 10 7.37 9.31 -4.65
N LYS A 11 8.28 9.95 -3.90
CA LYS A 11 9.70 10.13 -4.27
C LYS A 11 10.61 9.01 -3.75
N ARG A 12 10.07 8.07 -2.96
CA ARG A 12 10.80 6.96 -2.31
C ARG A 12 10.01 5.67 -2.39
N LYS A 13 9.57 5.31 -3.59
CA LYS A 13 8.74 4.12 -3.83
C LYS A 13 9.54 2.83 -3.60
N GLU A 14 10.86 2.89 -3.67
CA GLU A 14 11.81 1.83 -3.31
C GLU A 14 11.72 1.40 -1.84
N ASP A 15 11.24 2.26 -0.94
CA ASP A 15 11.08 1.94 0.47
C ASP A 15 9.79 1.13 0.75
N ILE A 16 8.85 1.09 -0.21
CA ILE A 16 7.53 0.46 -0.03
C ILE A 16 7.60 -1.01 0.37
N PRO A 17 8.45 -1.88 -0.22
CA PRO A 17 8.55 -3.28 0.22
C PRO A 17 8.89 -3.41 1.71
N LEU A 18 9.84 -2.60 2.18
CA LEU A 18 10.24 -2.59 3.60
C LEU A 18 9.13 -2.03 4.49
N LEU A 19 8.45 -0.96 4.06
CA LEU A 19 7.32 -0.39 4.78
C LEU A 19 6.13 -1.35 4.86
N VAL A 20 5.85 -2.11 3.78
CA VAL A 20 4.81 -3.15 3.78
C VAL A 20 5.14 -4.20 4.83
N GLN A 21 6.37 -4.72 4.84
CA GLN A 21 6.82 -5.68 5.84
C GLN A 21 6.65 -5.12 7.25
N HIS A 22 7.06 -3.88 7.49
CA HIS A 22 6.93 -3.22 8.77
C HIS A 22 5.46 -3.12 9.22
N PHE A 23 4.57 -2.60 8.37
CA PHE A 23 3.17 -2.40 8.72
C PHE A 23 2.42 -3.71 8.91
N VAL A 24 2.68 -4.73 8.10
CA VAL A 24 2.09 -6.07 8.31
C VAL A 24 2.45 -6.60 9.69
N GLN A 25 3.72 -6.52 10.08
CA GLN A 25 4.18 -6.96 11.39
C GLN A 25 3.61 -6.12 12.54
N GLN A 26 3.54 -4.80 12.35
CA GLN A 26 2.97 -3.88 13.33
C GLN A 26 1.49 -4.16 13.56
N LEU A 27 0.70 -4.26 12.48
CA LEU A 27 -0.74 -4.52 12.50
C LEU A 27 -1.06 -5.89 13.09
N ALA A 28 -0.23 -6.89 12.81
CA ALA A 28 -0.40 -8.21 13.40
C ALA A 28 -0.22 -8.18 14.92
N LYS A 29 0.76 -7.41 15.41
CA LYS A 29 1.01 -7.24 16.85
C LYS A 29 -0.02 -6.37 17.55
N SER A 30 -0.48 -5.28 16.92
CA SER A 30 -1.34 -4.29 17.57
C SER A 30 -2.83 -4.58 17.47
N SER A 31 -3.26 -5.22 16.39
CA SER A 31 -4.68 -5.31 16.02
C SER A 31 -5.19 -6.76 15.96
N GLY A 32 -4.35 -7.74 16.31
CA GLY A 32 -4.70 -9.17 16.26
C GLY A 32 -4.87 -9.73 14.85
N LEU A 33 -4.53 -8.95 13.82
CA LEU A 33 -4.55 -9.41 12.43
C LEU A 33 -3.47 -10.47 12.21
N LYS A 34 -3.67 -11.36 11.25
CA LYS A 34 -2.62 -12.32 10.88
C LYS A 34 -1.69 -11.69 9.87
N ALA A 35 -0.39 -11.79 10.12
CA ALA A 35 0.62 -11.38 9.16
C ALA A 35 0.51 -12.22 7.88
N ARG A 36 0.54 -11.56 6.71
CA ARG A 36 0.55 -12.21 5.40
C ARG A 36 1.65 -11.61 4.53
N LYS A 37 2.22 -12.44 3.66
CA LYS A 37 3.11 -11.96 2.59
C LYS A 37 2.28 -11.35 1.46
N PHE A 38 2.86 -10.37 0.80
CA PHE A 38 2.35 -9.77 -0.43
C PHE A 38 3.16 -10.33 -1.59
N SER A 39 2.48 -10.68 -2.68
CA SER A 39 3.13 -11.11 -3.92
C SER A 39 4.00 -9.99 -4.49
N ASN A 40 4.96 -10.34 -5.35
CA ASN A 40 5.81 -9.35 -6.00
C ASN A 40 4.97 -8.39 -6.87
N GLU A 41 3.92 -8.90 -7.49
CA GLU A 41 2.96 -8.17 -8.30
C GLU A 41 2.18 -7.16 -7.44
N ALA A 42 1.72 -7.56 -6.26
CA ALA A 42 1.04 -6.67 -5.31
C ALA A 42 1.98 -5.56 -4.82
N ILE A 43 3.25 -5.90 -4.51
CA ILE A 43 4.27 -4.91 -4.16
C ILE A 43 4.51 -3.93 -5.31
N ALA A 44 4.63 -4.43 -6.55
CA ALA A 44 4.81 -3.58 -7.73
C ALA A 44 3.63 -2.62 -7.94
N ALA A 45 2.39 -3.09 -7.74
CA ALA A 45 1.20 -2.25 -7.81
C ALA A 45 1.20 -1.15 -6.74
N LEU A 46 1.59 -1.49 -5.50
CA LEU A 46 1.77 -0.51 -4.44
C LEU A 46 2.87 0.51 -4.79
N GLN A 47 3.98 0.08 -5.41
CA GLN A 47 5.04 0.99 -5.87
C GLN A 47 4.58 1.91 -7.00
N ALA A 48 3.73 1.43 -7.91
CA ALA A 48 3.19 2.23 -9.01
C ALA A 48 2.25 3.35 -8.51
N TYR A 49 1.65 3.20 -7.34
CA TYR A 49 0.69 4.17 -6.78
C TYR A 49 1.35 5.50 -6.32
N ASP A 50 0.62 6.62 -6.45
CA ASP A 50 1.15 7.98 -6.22
C ASP A 50 1.27 8.37 -4.73
N TRP A 51 0.57 7.67 -3.82
CA TRP A 51 0.59 7.90 -2.36
C TRP A 51 0.55 9.37 -1.95
N LEU A 52 -0.45 10.13 -2.41
CA LEU A 52 -0.64 11.54 -2.04
C LEU A 52 -0.81 11.73 -0.53
N GLY A 53 -1.39 10.73 0.16
CA GLY A 53 -1.49 10.68 1.62
C GLY A 53 -0.27 10.09 2.32
N ASN A 54 0.84 9.89 1.60
CA ASN A 54 2.13 9.36 2.07
C ASN A 54 1.99 8.02 2.82
N ILE A 55 2.87 7.81 3.81
CA ILE A 55 3.01 6.61 4.61
C ILE A 55 1.69 6.24 5.33
N ARG A 56 0.89 7.23 5.74
CA ARG A 56 -0.41 6.98 6.38
C ARG A 56 -1.39 6.30 5.42
N GLN A 57 -1.43 6.75 4.16
CA GLN A 57 -2.27 6.12 3.14
C GLN A 57 -1.81 4.68 2.85
N LEU A 58 -0.49 4.46 2.75
CA LEU A 58 0.08 3.11 2.60
C LEU A 58 -0.32 2.18 3.74
N ARG A 59 -0.16 2.62 5.00
CA ARG A 59 -0.55 1.83 6.17
C ARG A 59 -2.05 1.47 6.13
N ASN A 60 -2.90 2.44 5.81
CA ASN A 60 -4.35 2.21 5.73
C ASN A 60 -4.73 1.23 4.63
N ALA A 61 -4.07 1.29 3.47
CA ALA A 61 -4.29 0.33 2.38
C ALA A 61 -3.92 -1.10 2.81
N ILE A 62 -2.77 -1.27 3.48
CA ILE A 62 -2.32 -2.57 3.99
C ILE A 62 -3.30 -3.10 5.04
N GLU A 63 -3.72 -2.25 5.99
CA GLU A 63 -4.68 -2.61 7.04
C GLU A 63 -6.02 -3.05 6.42
N TRP A 64 -6.55 -2.28 5.47
CA TRP A 64 -7.76 -2.65 4.73
C TRP A 64 -7.62 -4.00 4.04
N THR A 65 -6.51 -4.24 3.34
CA THR A 65 -6.26 -5.50 2.62
C THR A 65 -6.24 -6.70 3.56
N LEU A 66 -5.60 -6.58 4.74
CA LEU A 66 -5.56 -7.65 5.74
C LEU A 66 -6.93 -7.91 6.38
N ILE A 67 -7.76 -6.88 6.55
CA ILE A 67 -9.12 -6.99 7.09
C ILE A 67 -10.05 -7.67 6.06
N MET A 68 -9.98 -7.26 4.79
CA MET A 68 -10.87 -7.78 3.74
C MET A 68 -10.48 -9.19 3.28
N ASN A 69 -9.22 -9.59 3.49
CA ASN A 69 -8.71 -10.89 3.09
C ASN A 69 -8.12 -11.65 4.30
N PRO A 70 -8.97 -12.07 5.27
CA PRO A 70 -8.50 -12.74 6.47
C PRO A 70 -7.86 -14.09 6.15
N LEU A 71 -6.74 -14.40 6.80
CA LEU A 71 -6.06 -15.68 6.62
C LEU A 71 -6.84 -16.82 7.33
N THR A 72 -7.46 -17.69 6.54
CA THR A 72 -8.18 -18.88 7.03
C THR A 72 -7.33 -20.14 6.87
N SER A 73 -7.62 -21.18 7.64
CA SER A 73 -6.86 -22.44 7.64
C SER A 73 -6.86 -23.19 6.29
N SER A 74 -7.74 -22.80 5.37
CA SER A 74 -7.90 -23.44 4.06
C SER A 74 -7.31 -22.62 2.90
N SER A 75 -6.87 -21.38 3.14
CA SER A 75 -6.38 -20.45 2.11
C SER A 75 -5.01 -19.89 2.46
N ASN A 76 -3.97 -20.73 2.38
CA ASN A 76 -2.59 -20.28 2.53
C ASN A 76 -2.05 -19.71 1.20
N HIS A 77 -2.64 -18.60 0.76
CA HIS A 77 -2.13 -17.84 -0.38
C HIS A 77 -1.56 -16.50 0.07
N GLU A 78 -0.63 -15.94 -0.67
CA GLU A 78 -0.12 -14.59 -0.45
C GLU A 78 -1.21 -13.56 -0.82
N ILE A 79 -1.02 -12.30 -0.45
CA ILE A 79 -1.88 -11.20 -0.92
C ILE A 79 -1.47 -10.87 -2.35
N ASP A 80 -2.39 -11.03 -3.30
CA ASP A 80 -2.15 -10.70 -4.70
C ASP A 80 -2.76 -9.33 -5.09
N VAL A 81 -2.49 -8.85 -6.31
CA VAL A 81 -2.88 -7.52 -6.81
C VAL A 81 -4.39 -7.28 -6.71
N ASP A 82 -5.19 -8.28 -7.05
CA ASP A 82 -6.66 -8.20 -7.05
C ASP A 82 -7.28 -8.10 -5.64
N MET A 83 -6.48 -8.35 -4.59
CA MET A 83 -6.85 -8.21 -3.18
C MET A 83 -6.54 -6.81 -2.61
N LEU A 84 -5.88 -5.94 -3.37
CA LEU A 84 -5.57 -4.57 -2.97
C LEU A 84 -6.82 -3.67 -3.02
N PRO A 85 -6.81 -2.48 -2.39
CA PRO A 85 -7.89 -1.52 -2.54
C PRO A 85 -8.20 -1.22 -4.01
N PRO A 86 -9.48 -1.08 -4.40
CA PRO A 86 -9.88 -0.89 -5.80
C PRO A 86 -9.22 0.32 -6.48
N ASP A 87 -8.94 1.37 -5.74
CA ASP A 87 -8.26 2.58 -6.19
C ASP A 87 -6.78 2.37 -6.53
N ILE A 88 -6.12 1.36 -5.94
CA ILE A 88 -4.77 0.93 -6.32
C ILE A 88 -4.84 0.05 -7.58
N ILE A 89 -5.82 -0.86 -7.65
CA ILE A 89 -6.06 -1.72 -8.82
C ILE A 89 -6.41 -0.89 -10.06
N ASN A 90 -7.27 0.12 -9.90
CA ASN A 90 -7.80 0.95 -10.98
C ASN A 90 -6.94 2.19 -11.30
N ASN A 91 -5.70 2.26 -10.82
CA ASN A 91 -4.84 3.45 -10.90
C ASN A 91 -4.38 3.84 -12.34
N LYS A 92 -5.04 3.35 -13.39
CA LYS A 92 -4.99 3.99 -14.72
C LYS A 92 -5.71 5.35 -14.76
N ALA A 93 -6.59 5.66 -13.81
CA ALA A 93 -7.47 6.83 -13.90
C ALA A 93 -6.84 8.17 -13.45
N VAL A 94 -5.86 8.17 -12.52
CA VAL A 94 -5.35 9.43 -11.93
C VAL A 94 -4.41 10.19 -12.86
N SER A 95 -3.70 9.49 -13.76
CA SER A 95 -2.88 10.11 -14.81
C SER A 95 -3.69 10.91 -15.83
N ILE A 96 -4.99 10.62 -15.98
CA ILE A 96 -5.87 11.31 -16.95
C ILE A 96 -6.28 12.69 -16.42
N ILE A 97 -6.44 12.86 -15.11
CA ILE A 97 -6.91 14.11 -14.51
C ILE A 97 -5.78 15.15 -14.42
N LYS A 98 -4.52 14.72 -14.24
CA LYS A 98 -3.35 15.63 -14.20
C LYS A 98 -3.01 16.28 -15.56
N SER A 99 -3.55 15.79 -16.67
CA SER A 99 -3.34 16.37 -18.01
C SER A 99 -4.21 17.62 -18.28
N LYS A 100 -5.35 17.79 -17.60
CA LYS A 100 -6.34 18.82 -17.95
C LYS A 100 -6.24 20.14 -17.15
N ALA A 101 -5.22 20.30 -16.31
CA ALA A 101 -5.02 21.51 -15.47
C ALA A 101 -3.77 22.33 -15.84
N LYS A 102 -3.23 22.15 -17.06
CA LYS A 102 -2.27 23.06 -17.69
C LYS A 102 -2.74 23.36 -19.12
N GLY A 103 -3.72 24.25 -19.22
CA GLY A 103 -4.23 24.84 -20.45
C GLY A 103 -4.79 26.22 -20.11
#